data_AF-A0A8I0GUR1-F1
#
_entry.id   AF-A0A8I0GUR1-F1
#
_cell.length_a   1.000
_cell.length_b   1.000
_cell.length_c   1.000
_cell.angle_alpha   90.00
_cell.angle_beta   90.00
_cell.angle_gamma   90.00
#
_symmetry.space_group_name_H-M   'P 1'
#
loop_
_entity.id
_entity.type
_entity.pdbx_description
1 polymer ?
#
loop_
_entity_poly.entity_id
_entity_poly.type
_entity_poly.pdbx_seq_one_letter_code
_entity_poly.pdbx_strand_id
1 'polypeptide(L)'
;MSQHRHIGLEREDGYDVGRDPRNMSAGELEQLGHARVSPLRALRLKCLDCCNGSAREVRLCTAVDCPSWPFRMGKNPWAGPVSEARREHGRRLGRRRAAHLADAFAEKDESDGSPLDRGTLPGDDLGGKRRSEKDEPEGGAS
;
A
#
# COMPACT_ATOMS: atom_id res chain seq x y z
N MET A 1 -1.07 -18.76 -9.27
CA MET A 1 0.34 -18.85 -8.81
C MET A 1 1.11 -17.72 -9.45
N SER A 2 1.98 -17.01 -8.73
CA SER A 2 2.73 -15.88 -9.31
C SER A 2 3.59 -16.37 -10.47
N GLN A 3 3.50 -15.71 -11.64
CA GLN A 3 4.24 -16.05 -12.85
C GLN A 3 5.76 -15.96 -12.64
N HIS A 4 6.19 -15.32 -11.55
CA HIS A 4 7.59 -15.06 -11.23
C HIS A 4 8.16 -16.00 -10.16
N ARG A 5 7.51 -17.12 -9.83
CA ARG A 5 7.96 -18.02 -8.74
C ARG A 5 9.43 -18.45 -8.86
N HIS A 6 9.93 -18.64 -10.07
CA HIS A 6 11.33 -19.01 -10.34
C HIS A 6 12.36 -17.98 -9.81
N ILE A 7 11.98 -16.71 -9.65
CA ILE A 7 12.88 -15.66 -9.12
C ILE A 7 13.32 -15.97 -7.68
N GLY A 8 12.44 -16.59 -6.89
CA GLY A 8 12.71 -16.94 -5.49
C GLY A 8 13.34 -18.33 -5.31
N LEU A 9 13.68 -19.02 -6.40
CA LEU A 9 14.18 -20.39 -6.37
C LEU A 9 15.58 -20.48 -7.00
N GLU A 10 16.38 -21.40 -6.51
CA GLU A 10 17.68 -21.80 -7.07
C GLU A 10 17.78 -23.32 -7.16
N ARG A 11 18.80 -23.83 -7.86
CA ARG A 11 18.98 -25.27 -8.07
C ARG A 11 20.12 -25.80 -7.22
N GLU A 12 19.82 -26.77 -6.36
CA GLU A 12 20.80 -27.52 -5.58
C GLU A 12 20.54 -29.02 -5.75
N ASP A 13 21.59 -29.78 -6.08
CA ASP A 13 21.54 -31.23 -6.35
C ASP A 13 20.41 -31.67 -7.31
N GLY A 14 20.06 -30.80 -8.25
CA GLY A 14 19.00 -31.05 -9.23
C GLY A 14 17.59 -30.70 -8.76
N TYR A 15 17.39 -30.21 -7.53
CA TYR A 15 16.10 -29.80 -6.97
C TYR A 15 15.95 -28.28 -6.89
N ASP A 16 14.71 -27.80 -6.97
CA ASP A 16 14.38 -26.39 -6.68
C ASP A 16 14.40 -26.16 -5.17
N VAL A 17 15.24 -25.24 -4.71
CA VAL A 17 15.31 -24.79 -3.31
C VAL A 17 15.05 -23.28 -3.23
N GLY A 18 14.65 -22.79 -2.06
CA GLY A 18 14.36 -21.37 -1.87
C GLY A 18 15.64 -20.55 -1.72
N ARG A 19 15.80 -19.49 -2.54
CA ARG A 19 16.90 -18.53 -2.41
C ARG A 19 16.83 -17.81 -1.06
N ASP A 20 17.99 -17.47 -0.50
CA ASP A 20 18.07 -16.61 0.68
C ASP A 20 17.58 -15.19 0.37
N PRO A 21 16.46 -14.72 0.97
CA PRO A 21 15.92 -13.39 0.69
C PRO A 21 16.85 -12.23 1.07
N ARG A 22 17.88 -12.47 1.92
CA ARG A 22 18.90 -11.48 2.26
C ARG A 22 19.85 -11.18 1.10
N ASN A 23 19.94 -12.10 0.14
CA ASN A 23 20.75 -11.98 -1.07
C ASN A 23 19.92 -11.61 -2.30
N MET A 24 18.64 -11.28 -2.13
CA MET A 24 17.74 -10.86 -3.19
C MET A 24 17.56 -9.34 -3.19
N SER A 25 17.43 -8.75 -4.36
CA SER A 25 17.11 -7.34 -4.51
C SER A 25 15.66 -7.05 -4.11
N ALA A 26 15.37 -5.80 -3.74
CA ALA A 26 14.01 -5.39 -3.43
C ALA A 26 13.06 -5.55 -4.63
N GLY A 27 13.55 -5.29 -5.86
CA GLY A 27 12.76 -5.45 -7.08
C GLY A 27 12.37 -6.90 -7.35
N GLU A 28 13.26 -7.86 -7.08
CA GLU A 28 12.95 -9.29 -7.18
C GLU A 28 11.88 -9.70 -6.16
N LEU A 29 11.98 -9.22 -4.91
CA LEU A 29 10.96 -9.49 -3.89
C LEU A 29 9.59 -8.88 -4.27
N GLU A 30 9.58 -7.69 -4.85
CA GLU A 30 8.36 -7.04 -5.36
C GLU A 30 7.73 -7.82 -6.52
N GLN A 31 8.53 -8.34 -7.47
CA GLN A 31 8.06 -9.20 -8.56
C GLN A 31 7.46 -10.52 -8.06
N LEU A 32 7.95 -11.04 -6.93
CA LEU A 32 7.34 -12.18 -6.23
C LEU A 32 6.01 -11.84 -5.54
N GLY A 33 5.63 -10.56 -5.47
CA GLY A 33 4.43 -10.07 -4.82
C GLY A 33 4.62 -9.71 -3.35
N HIS A 34 5.87 -9.59 -2.87
CA HIS A 34 6.14 -9.17 -1.51
C HIS A 34 6.19 -7.64 -1.41
N ALA A 35 5.40 -7.08 -0.50
CA ALA A 35 5.48 -5.67 -0.14
C ALA A 35 6.41 -5.46 1.07
N ARG A 36 7.07 -4.29 1.13
CA ARG A 36 7.84 -3.87 2.30
C ARG A 36 6.90 -3.60 3.48
N VAL A 37 6.80 -4.58 4.38
CA VAL A 37 5.96 -4.51 5.59
C VAL A 37 6.80 -4.81 6.83
N SER A 38 6.32 -4.39 8.00
CA SER A 38 6.97 -4.78 9.25
C SER A 38 6.82 -6.29 9.49
N PRO A 39 7.76 -6.94 10.21
CA PRO A 39 7.67 -8.36 10.53
C PRO A 39 6.36 -8.75 11.21
N LEU A 40 5.84 -7.92 12.12
CA LEU A 40 4.55 -8.15 12.77
C LEU A 40 3.37 -8.10 11.79
N ARG A 41 3.45 -7.25 10.75
CA ARG A 41 2.43 -7.22 9.70
C ARG A 41 2.53 -8.45 8.79
N ALA A 42 3.73 -8.89 8.43
CA ALA A 42 3.93 -10.15 7.70
C ALA A 42 3.36 -11.35 8.47
N LEU A 43 3.60 -11.41 9.79
CA LEU A 43 3.05 -12.45 10.65
C LEU A 43 1.53 -12.40 10.73
N ARG A 44 0.94 -11.21 10.77
CA ARG A 44 -0.51 -11.01 10.71
C ARG A 44 -1.10 -11.52 9.40
N LEU A 45 -0.44 -11.26 8.27
CA LEU A 45 -0.83 -11.77 6.95
C LEU A 45 -0.77 -13.30 6.94
N LYS A 46 0.26 -13.91 7.53
CA LYS A 46 0.32 -15.37 7.67
C LYS A 46 -0.82 -15.94 8.53
N CYS A 47 -1.21 -15.23 9.58
CA CYS A 47 -2.38 -15.64 10.38
C CYS A 47 -3.67 -15.55 9.56
N LEU A 48 -3.84 -14.52 8.71
CA LEU A 48 -4.99 -14.46 7.79
C LEU A 48 -4.98 -15.63 6.83
N ASP A 49 -3.85 -15.92 6.20
CA ASP A 49 -3.66 -17.07 5.31
C ASP A 49 -4.05 -18.39 5.99
N CYS A 50 -3.52 -18.64 7.20
CA CYS A 50 -3.86 -19.82 8.00
C CYS A 50 -5.35 -19.92 8.37
N CYS A 51 -6.03 -18.78 8.52
CA CYS A 51 -7.45 -18.67 8.86
C CYS A 51 -8.32 -18.36 7.64
N ASN A 52 -7.87 -18.74 6.43
CA ASN A 52 -8.60 -18.63 5.17
C ASN A 52 -9.11 -17.20 4.87
N GLY A 53 -8.31 -16.19 5.21
CA GLY A 53 -8.61 -14.76 5.05
C GLY A 53 -9.48 -14.15 6.15
N SER A 54 -10.01 -14.93 7.10
CA SER A 54 -10.97 -14.43 8.09
C SER A 54 -10.29 -13.79 9.30
N ALA A 55 -10.44 -12.48 9.45
CA ALA A 55 -9.98 -11.76 10.64
C ALA A 55 -10.68 -12.22 11.93
N ARG A 56 -11.94 -12.67 11.82
CA ARG A 56 -12.72 -13.22 12.93
C ARG A 56 -12.11 -14.53 13.43
N GLU A 57 -11.75 -15.43 12.53
CA GLU A 57 -11.12 -16.69 12.89
C GLU A 57 -9.74 -16.48 13.49
N VAL A 58 -8.95 -15.51 13.02
CA VAL A 58 -7.68 -15.16 13.69
C VAL A 58 -7.90 -14.70 15.14
N ARG A 59 -8.97 -13.95 15.41
CA ARG A 59 -9.32 -13.54 16.78
C ARG A 59 -9.72 -14.74 17.63
N LEU A 60 -10.49 -15.67 17.07
CA LEU A 60 -11.01 -16.86 17.76
C LEU A 60 -10.05 -18.07 17.74
N CYS A 61 -8.89 -17.95 17.10
CA CYS A 61 -7.92 -19.03 16.95
C CYS A 61 -7.50 -19.61 18.31
N THR A 62 -7.72 -20.91 18.48
CA THR A 62 -7.45 -21.67 19.72
C THR A 62 -6.09 -22.35 19.74
N ALA A 63 -5.27 -22.22 18.69
CA ALA A 63 -3.93 -22.81 18.59
C ALA A 63 -2.92 -22.07 19.48
N VAL A 64 -3.10 -22.13 20.80
CA VAL A 64 -2.31 -21.39 21.79
C VAL A 64 -0.83 -21.83 21.82
N ASP A 65 -0.52 -23.05 21.40
CA ASP A 65 0.84 -23.56 21.27
C ASP A 65 1.55 -23.06 20.00
N CYS A 66 0.83 -22.37 19.10
CA CYS A 66 1.46 -21.77 17.93
C CYS A 66 2.41 -20.63 18.35
N PRO A 67 3.69 -20.65 17.96
CA PRO A 67 4.65 -19.59 18.30
C PRO A 67 4.23 -18.19 17.83
N SER A 68 3.37 -18.12 16.80
CA SER A 68 2.85 -16.87 16.25
C SER A 68 1.62 -16.35 17.00
N TRP A 69 0.97 -17.17 17.84
CA TRP A 69 -0.28 -16.85 18.50
C TRP A 69 -0.26 -15.56 19.33
N PRO A 70 0.81 -15.24 20.10
CA PRO A 70 0.88 -13.98 20.85
C PRO A 70 0.87 -12.72 19.95
N PHE A 71 1.31 -12.87 18.70
CA PHE A 71 1.47 -11.79 17.75
C PHE A 71 0.37 -11.75 16.69
N ARG A 72 -0.58 -12.68 16.71
CA ARG A 72 -1.60 -12.87 15.67
C ARG A 72 -2.50 -11.65 15.44
N MET A 73 -2.49 -10.67 16.36
CA MET A 73 -3.16 -9.38 16.23
C MET A 73 -2.28 -8.28 15.58
N GLY A 74 -1.08 -8.62 15.10
CA GLY A 74 -0.14 -7.68 14.49
C GLY A 74 0.56 -6.73 15.48
N LYS A 75 0.57 -7.10 16.77
CA LYS A 75 1.21 -6.34 17.85
C LYS A 75 2.06 -7.27 18.70
N ASN A 76 3.12 -6.73 19.29
CA ASN A 76 3.94 -7.44 20.26
C ASN A 76 3.37 -7.19 21.67
N PRO A 77 2.90 -8.22 22.40
CA PRO A 77 2.32 -8.04 23.74
C PRO A 77 3.36 -7.65 24.80
N TRP A 78 4.65 -7.84 24.52
CA TRP A 78 5.76 -7.45 25.39
C TRP A 78 6.39 -6.10 25.01
N ALA A 79 5.85 -5.41 24.01
CA ALA A 79 6.33 -4.08 23.67
C ALA A 79 5.90 -3.08 24.76
N GLY A 80 6.88 -2.46 25.42
CA GLY A 80 6.64 -1.34 26.33
C GLY A 80 6.21 -0.06 25.59
N PRO A 81 5.79 0.97 26.34
CA PRO A 81 5.50 2.28 25.77
C PRO A 81 6.67 2.83 24.96
N VAL A 82 6.37 3.51 23.84
CA VAL A 82 7.39 4.22 23.08
C VAL A 82 7.97 5.35 23.95
N SER A 83 9.30 5.40 24.07
CA SER A 83 9.98 6.45 24.84
C SER A 83 9.86 7.81 24.16
N GLU A 84 9.89 8.88 24.95
CA GLU A 84 9.81 10.24 24.39
C GLU A 84 11.01 10.56 23.49
N ALA A 85 12.21 10.07 23.86
CA ALA A 85 13.39 10.17 23.01
C ALA A 85 13.18 9.54 21.62
N ARG A 86 12.51 8.37 21.56
CA ARG A 86 12.18 7.72 20.28
C ARG A 86 11.12 8.50 19.50
N ARG A 87 10.11 9.08 20.18
CA ARG A 87 9.14 9.97 19.53
C ARG A 87 9.81 11.19 18.94
N GLU A 88 10.67 11.86 19.71
CA GLU A 88 11.40 13.04 19.25
C GLU A 88 12.33 12.72 18.08
N HIS A 89 13.04 11.59 18.13
CA HIS A 89 13.84 11.13 17.01
C HIS A 89 13.00 10.96 15.74
N GLY A 90 11.81 10.36 15.85
CA GLY A 90 10.85 10.24 14.75
C GLY A 90 10.39 11.59 14.22
N ARG A 91 10.03 12.54 15.10
CA ARG A 91 9.66 13.91 14.73
C ARG A 91 10.79 14.61 13.97
N ARG A 92 12.02 14.49 14.47
CA ARG A 92 13.21 15.08 13.84
C ARG A 92 13.47 14.52 12.45
N LEU A 93 13.39 13.19 12.28
CA LEU A 93 13.51 12.57 10.95
C LEU A 93 12.40 13.03 10.00
N GLY A 94 11.16 13.16 10.51
CA GLY A 94 10.03 13.70 9.75
C GLY A 94 10.29 15.11 9.24
N ARG A 95 10.75 16.03 10.10
CA ARG A 95 11.11 17.40 9.71
C ARG A 95 12.21 17.44 8.65
N ARG A 96 13.28 16.64 8.83
CA ARG A 96 14.38 16.58 7.85
C ARG A 96 13.90 16.07 6.48
N ARG A 97 13.05 15.04 6.46
CA ARG A 97 12.47 14.53 5.21
C ARG A 97 11.60 15.58 4.52
N ALA A 98 10.77 16.30 5.28
CA ALA A 98 9.93 17.36 4.72
C ALA A 98 10.77 18.49 4.10
N ALA A 99 11.86 18.91 4.77
CA ALA A 99 12.77 19.91 4.24
C ALA A 99 13.41 19.45 2.91
N HIS A 100 14.00 18.24 2.89
CA HIS A 100 14.60 17.70 1.66
C HIS A 100 13.60 17.58 0.51
N LEU A 101 12.33 17.27 0.80
CA LEU A 101 11.29 17.27 -0.23
C LEU A 101 11.01 18.69 -0.71
N ALA A 102 10.87 19.66 0.19
CA ALA A 102 10.66 21.07 -0.18
C ALA A 102 11.80 21.62 -1.04
N ASP A 103 13.05 21.35 -0.68
CA ASP A 103 14.24 21.73 -1.46
C ASP A 103 14.18 21.12 -2.87
N ALA A 104 13.89 19.82 -2.97
CA ALA A 104 13.77 19.12 -4.26
C ALA A 104 12.60 19.61 -5.13
N PHE A 105 11.56 20.23 -4.54
CA PHE A 105 10.48 20.89 -5.29
C PHE A 105 10.88 22.30 -5.73
N ALA A 106 11.62 23.05 -4.90
CA ALA A 106 12.13 24.37 -5.24
C ALA A 106 13.16 24.31 -6.39
N GLU A 107 14.10 23.36 -6.36
CA GLU A 107 15.10 23.18 -7.42
C GLU A 107 14.49 22.80 -8.79
N LYS A 108 13.32 22.16 -8.81
CA LYS A 108 12.61 21.81 -10.05
C LYS A 108 11.86 22.97 -10.69
N ASP A 109 11.46 23.96 -9.88
CA ASP A 109 10.76 25.16 -10.35
C ASP A 109 11.73 26.12 -11.08
N GLU A 110 13.04 26.06 -10.80
CA GLU A 110 14.05 26.89 -11.45
C GLU A 110 14.57 26.34 -12.79
N SER A 111 14.32 25.06 -13.11
CA SER A 111 14.83 24.40 -14.33
C SER A 111 13.86 24.31 -15.51
N ASP A 112 12.60 24.71 -15.35
CA ASP A 112 11.57 24.70 -16.41
C ASP A 112 11.15 26.13 -16.78
N GLY A 113 12.16 26.94 -17.17
CA GLY A 113 11.95 28.27 -17.73
C GLY A 113 11.73 28.22 -19.23
N SER A 114 10.52 27.87 -19.69
CA SER A 114 10.03 28.29 -21.01
C SER A 114 8.57 28.75 -20.89
N PRO A 115 8.25 30.04 -21.12
CA PRO A 115 6.88 30.53 -20.97
C PRO A 115 5.98 30.06 -22.12
N LEU A 116 4.68 29.90 -21.83
CA LEU A 116 3.52 29.59 -22.71
C LEU A 116 3.23 28.07 -22.80
N ASP A 117 2.12 27.52 -22.30
CA ASP A 117 0.72 27.89 -22.57
C ASP A 117 -0.21 27.52 -21.39
N ARG A 118 -1.08 28.44 -21.00
CA ARG A 118 -2.07 28.26 -19.94
C ARG A 118 -3.27 27.48 -20.50
N GLY A 119 -3.19 26.16 -20.42
CA GLY A 119 -4.32 25.27 -20.70
C GLY A 119 -5.50 25.53 -19.77
N THR A 120 -6.57 26.07 -20.35
CA THR A 120 -7.92 26.29 -19.82
C THR A 120 -8.46 25.11 -18.99
N LEU A 121 -8.94 25.40 -17.78
CA LEU A 121 -9.85 24.50 -17.04
C LEU A 121 -11.23 24.56 -17.71
N PRO A 122 -11.85 23.44 -18.15
CA PRO A 122 -13.22 23.46 -18.63
C PRO A 122 -14.16 23.74 -17.46
N GLY A 123 -14.93 24.82 -17.59
CA GLY A 123 -15.80 25.38 -16.55
C GLY A 123 -17.03 24.55 -16.24
N ASP A 124 -17.31 24.46 -14.94
CA ASP A 124 -18.64 24.23 -14.39
C ASP A 124 -19.48 25.50 -14.61
N ASP A 125 -20.42 25.48 -15.56
CA ASP A 125 -21.37 26.58 -15.77
C ASP A 125 -22.81 26.11 -15.52
N LEU A 126 -23.22 26.29 -14.27
CA LEU A 126 -24.62 26.25 -13.84
C LEU A 126 -25.28 27.59 -14.19
N GLY A 127 -26.06 27.63 -15.26
CA GLY A 127 -26.81 28.84 -15.65
C GLY A 127 -28.00 28.57 -16.55
N GLY A 128 -29.15 28.31 -15.93
CA GLY A 128 -30.38 27.90 -16.61
C GLY A 128 -31.03 28.94 -17.53
N LYS A 129 -31.85 28.44 -18.45
CA LYS A 129 -32.95 29.18 -19.09
C LYS A 129 -34.22 28.33 -19.08
N ARG A 130 -35.19 28.77 -18.29
CA ARG A 130 -36.60 28.38 -18.39
C ARG A 130 -37.13 28.75 -19.78
N ARG A 131 -37.84 27.84 -20.46
CA ARG A 131 -39.08 28.14 -21.18
C ARG A 131 -39.99 26.91 -21.15
N SER A 132 -41.26 27.22 -21.04
CA SER A 132 -42.39 26.38 -20.67
C SER A 132 -43.03 25.68 -21.86
N GLU A 133 -43.82 24.65 -21.53
CA GLU A 133 -45.12 24.30 -22.11
C GLU A 133 -45.15 23.29 -23.28
N LYS A 134 -45.75 22.11 -22.95
CA LYS A 134 -46.66 21.23 -23.71
C LYS A 134 -46.20 20.65 -25.07
N ASP A 135 -46.17 19.32 -25.17
CA ASP A 135 -47.25 18.52 -25.77
C ASP A 135 -46.91 17.01 -25.72
N GLU A 136 -47.80 16.21 -25.14
CA GLU A 136 -47.95 14.77 -25.42
C GLU A 136 -48.42 14.61 -26.88
N PRO A 137 -48.05 13.54 -27.62
CA PRO A 137 -48.89 12.33 -27.54
C PRO A 137 -48.18 10.97 -27.77
N GLU A 138 -48.75 9.98 -27.09
CA GLU A 138 -49.19 8.64 -27.54
C GLU A 138 -48.38 7.77 -28.54
N GLY A 139 -48.33 6.47 -28.19
CA GLY A 139 -48.15 5.34 -29.10
C GLY A 139 -46.81 4.63 -28.88
N GLY A 140 -46.71 3.34 -28.54
CA GLY A 140 -47.58 2.21 -28.88
C GLY A 140 -46.84 1.30 -29.88
N ALA A 141 -46.93 -0.02 -29.66
CA ALA A 141 -46.35 -1.14 -30.43
C ALA A 141 -44.88 -1.50 -30.10
N SER A 142 -44.48 -2.74 -29.84
CA SER A 142 -45.17 -4.05 -29.70
C SER A 142 -44.26 -4.97 -28.89
#